data_AF-A0A3M1RVX8-F1
#
_entry.id   AF-A0A3M1RVX8-F1
#
_cell.length_a   1.000
_cell.length_b   1.000
_cell.length_c   1.000
_cell.angle_alpha   90.00
_cell.angle_beta   90.00
_cell.angle_gamma   90.00
#
_symmetry.space_group_name_H-M   'P 1'
#
loop_
_entity.id
_entity.type
_entity.pdbx_description
1 polymer ?
#
loop_
_entity_poly.entity_id
_entity_poly.type
_entity_poly.pdbx_seq_one_letter_code
_entity_poly.pdbx_strand_id
1 'polypeptide(L)'
;MHGKNLVFLASLLFGVALSGPAAAASGDSAFRACRTAVEADIEGKALNTRLSKIRRRGNNYEIWLNLLDRQGASQRGYCYVRRGKVDQLVVEEGRWSGRDPERPPSVDLG
;
A
#
# COMPACT_ATOMS: atom_id res chain seq x y z
N MET A 1 -50.34 -39.81 -6.44
CA MET A 1 -49.32 -40.84 -6.17
C MET A 1 -47.96 -40.18 -6.23
N HIS A 2 -47.14 -40.44 -5.22
CA HIS A 2 -45.96 -39.67 -4.79
C HIS A 2 -44.76 -39.74 -5.75
N GLY A 3 -44.22 -38.59 -6.16
CA GLY A 3 -42.86 -38.45 -6.70
C GLY A 3 -41.91 -38.01 -5.59
N LYS A 4 -40.85 -38.79 -5.36
CA LYS A 4 -39.96 -38.75 -4.19
C LYS A 4 -39.00 -37.53 -4.20
N ASN A 5 -38.88 -36.86 -3.07
CA ASN A 5 -37.73 -36.01 -2.69
C ASN A 5 -36.57 -36.88 -2.19
N LEU A 6 -35.33 -36.56 -2.56
CA LEU A 6 -34.05 -36.93 -1.89
C LEU A 6 -32.92 -36.11 -2.57
N VAL A 7 -32.50 -34.96 -2.01
CA VAL A 7 -31.44 -34.72 -1.00
C VAL A 7 -30.01 -34.94 -1.52
N PHE A 8 -29.32 -33.79 -1.67
CA PHE A 8 -27.90 -33.44 -1.44
C PHE A 8 -26.82 -34.53 -1.48
N LEU A 9 -25.79 -34.29 -2.31
CA LEU A 9 -24.39 -34.49 -1.90
C LEU A 9 -23.50 -33.39 -2.48
N ALA A 10 -22.77 -32.70 -1.59
CA ALA A 10 -21.84 -31.63 -1.92
C ALA A 10 -20.52 -32.20 -2.46
N SER A 11 -20.05 -31.67 -3.58
CA SER A 11 -18.66 -31.84 -4.03
C SER A 11 -17.90 -30.53 -3.79
N LEU A 12 -17.50 -30.33 -2.54
CA LEU A 12 -16.39 -29.46 -2.17
C LEU A 12 -15.12 -30.26 -2.38
N LEU A 13 -14.32 -30.02 -3.43
CA LEU A 13 -12.90 -30.39 -3.39
C LEU A 13 -12.02 -29.34 -4.08
N PHE A 14 -11.36 -28.59 -3.21
CA PHE A 14 -9.97 -28.13 -3.27
C PHE A 14 -9.54 -27.30 -4.47
N GLY A 15 -9.64 -25.98 -4.27
CA GLY A 15 -8.76 -25.02 -4.90
C GLY A 15 -7.31 -25.40 -4.64
N VAL A 16 -6.59 -25.66 -5.72
CA VAL A 16 -5.14 -25.75 -5.67
C VAL A 16 -4.63 -24.34 -5.36
N ALA A 17 -4.13 -24.18 -4.13
CA ALA A 17 -3.42 -23.00 -3.70
C ALA A 17 -2.30 -22.72 -4.70
N LEU A 18 -2.44 -21.63 -5.46
CA LEU A 18 -1.33 -21.03 -6.20
C LEU A 18 -0.30 -20.62 -5.15
N SER A 19 0.66 -21.50 -4.90
CA SER A 19 1.91 -21.25 -4.19
C SER A 19 2.81 -20.37 -5.06
N GLY A 20 2.31 -19.18 -5.40
CA GLY A 20 3.11 -18.14 -6.00
C GLY A 20 3.90 -17.41 -4.90
N PRO A 21 5.10 -16.88 -5.20
CA PRO A 21 5.84 -15.99 -4.31
C PRO A 21 5.16 -14.61 -4.20
N ALA A 22 3.87 -14.58 -3.82
CA ALA A 22 3.10 -13.36 -3.64
C ALA A 22 3.53 -12.58 -2.37
N ALA A 23 4.26 -13.22 -1.46
CA ALA A 23 4.70 -12.61 -0.21
C ALA A 23 5.94 -11.72 -0.35
N ALA A 24 6.76 -11.90 -1.39
CA ALA A 24 7.89 -11.01 -1.71
C ALA A 24 7.49 -9.95 -2.75
N ALA A 25 6.59 -10.27 -3.69
CA ALA A 25 6.10 -9.33 -4.69
C ALA A 25 5.21 -8.19 -4.13
N SER A 26 4.66 -8.34 -2.91
CA SER A 26 3.68 -7.42 -2.33
C SER A 26 4.30 -6.16 -1.68
N GLY A 27 5.54 -6.22 -1.20
CA GLY A 27 6.25 -5.06 -0.66
C GLY A 27 6.74 -4.10 -1.76
N ASP A 28 7.35 -4.64 -2.81
CA ASP A 28 7.87 -3.85 -3.94
C ASP A 28 6.76 -3.23 -4.78
N SER A 29 5.65 -3.95 -4.97
CA SER A 29 4.48 -3.39 -5.67
C SER A 29 3.83 -2.28 -4.84
N ALA A 30 3.71 -2.45 -3.52
CA ALA A 30 3.22 -1.39 -2.63
C ALA A 30 4.15 -0.17 -2.62
N PHE A 31 5.47 -0.37 -2.58
CA PHE A 31 6.45 0.71 -2.67
C PHE A 31 6.34 1.46 -4.00
N ARG A 32 6.26 0.75 -5.13
CA ARG A 32 6.08 1.38 -6.45
C ARG A 32 4.78 2.15 -6.56
N ALA A 33 3.68 1.60 -6.06
CA ALA A 33 2.38 2.29 -6.03
C ALA A 33 2.47 3.59 -5.21
N CYS A 34 3.07 3.53 -4.01
CA CYS A 34 3.28 4.69 -3.17
C CYS A 34 4.17 5.75 -3.83
N ARG A 35 5.31 5.34 -4.40
CA ARG A 35 6.22 6.25 -5.11
C ARG A 35 5.52 6.97 -6.26
N THR A 36 4.76 6.22 -7.07
CA THR A 36 4.01 6.78 -8.21
C THR A 36 2.97 7.79 -7.74
N ALA A 37 2.24 7.48 -6.67
CA ALA A 37 1.23 8.39 -6.12
C ALA A 37 1.84 9.69 -5.57
N VAL A 38 2.94 9.58 -4.81
CA VAL A 38 3.69 10.75 -4.32
C VAL A 38 4.25 11.57 -5.47
N GLU A 39 4.85 10.94 -6.48
CA GLU A 39 5.39 11.61 -7.67
C GLU A 39 4.29 12.34 -8.48
N ALA A 40 3.07 11.79 -8.52
CA ALA A 40 1.93 12.43 -9.16
C ALA A 40 1.42 13.64 -8.36
N ASP A 41 1.35 13.55 -7.04
CA ASP A 41 0.88 14.62 -6.15
C ASP A 41 1.79 15.86 -6.20
N ILE A 42 3.10 15.64 -6.26
CA ILE A 42 4.09 16.71 -6.41
C ILE A 42 4.35 17.11 -7.87
N GLU A 43 3.46 16.75 -8.81
CA GLU A 43 3.55 17.09 -10.25
C GLU A 43 4.91 16.74 -10.90
N GLY A 44 5.51 15.59 -10.56
CA GLY A 44 6.81 15.18 -11.10
C GLY A 44 8.00 16.01 -10.60
N LYS A 45 7.82 16.77 -9.50
CA LYS A 45 8.87 17.61 -8.91
C LYS A 45 9.87 16.82 -8.05
N ALA A 46 9.63 15.57 -7.65
CA ALA A 46 10.65 14.81 -6.93
C ALA A 46 11.85 14.49 -7.83
N LEU A 47 13.02 14.97 -7.43
CA LEU A 47 14.31 14.55 -7.98
C LEU A 47 14.81 13.26 -7.34
N ASN A 48 14.46 13.02 -6.07
CA ASN A 48 14.93 11.86 -5.35
C ASN A 48 13.87 11.39 -4.34
N THR A 49 13.51 10.12 -4.44
CA THR A 49 12.59 9.45 -3.51
C THR A 49 13.34 8.34 -2.80
N ARG A 50 13.56 8.51 -1.50
CA ARG A 50 14.24 7.53 -0.65
C ARG A 50 13.25 6.87 0.29
N LEU A 51 13.23 5.54 0.29
CA LEU A 51 12.50 4.77 1.30
C LEU A 51 13.07 5.08 2.70
N SER A 52 12.23 5.56 3.60
CA SER A 52 12.58 5.77 5.00
C SER A 52 12.18 4.58 5.86
N LYS A 53 10.94 4.08 5.69
CA LYS A 53 10.39 2.96 6.45
C LYS A 53 9.33 2.25 5.62
N ILE A 54 9.20 0.94 5.79
CA ILE A 54 8.07 0.16 5.31
C ILE A 54 7.60 -0.75 6.45
N ARG A 55 6.29 -0.85 6.64
CA ARG A 55 5.69 -1.72 7.65
C ARG A 55 4.54 -2.49 7.02
N ARG A 56 4.56 -3.81 7.18
CA ARG A 56 3.45 -4.68 6.77
C ARG A 56 2.43 -4.80 7.91
N ARG A 57 1.15 -4.67 7.58
CA ARG A 57 -0.01 -4.80 8.48
C ARG A 57 -1.02 -5.76 7.85
N GLY A 58 -0.84 -7.06 8.10
CA GLY A 58 -1.61 -8.11 7.42
C GLY A 58 -1.35 -8.10 5.91
N ASN A 59 -2.39 -7.79 5.12
CA ASN A 59 -2.32 -7.66 3.66
C ASN A 59 -2.12 -6.22 3.18
N ASN A 60 -1.84 -5.29 4.10
CA ASN A 60 -1.67 -3.87 3.83
C ASN A 60 -0.23 -3.43 4.13
N TYR A 61 0.17 -2.31 3.55
CA TYR A 61 1.49 -1.71 3.75
C TYR A 61 1.36 -0.26 4.17
N GLU A 62 2.19 0.15 5.12
CA GLU A 62 2.45 1.54 5.46
C GLU A 62 3.85 1.87 4.99
N ILE A 63 4.01 2.96 4.24
CA ILE A 63 5.27 3.31 3.59
C ILE A 63 5.56 4.78 3.86
N TRP A 64 6.78 5.08 4.31
CA TRP A 64 7.28 6.42 4.58
C TRP A 64 8.44 6.71 3.64
N LEU A 65 8.37 7.83 2.93
CA LEU A 65 9.31 8.26 1.92
C LEU A 65 9.88 9.63 2.28
N ASN A 66 11.20 9.78 2.16
CA ASN A 66 11.85 11.08 2.15
C ASN A 66 12.03 11.51 0.70
N LEU A 67 11.64 12.74 0.40
CA LEU A 67 11.59 13.29 -0.93
C LEU A 67 12.47 14.54 -0.99
N LEU A 68 13.13 14.72 -2.12
CA LEU A 68 13.79 15.98 -2.45
C LEU A 68 13.21 16.45 -3.77
N ASP A 69 12.64 17.65 -3.79
CA ASP A 69 12.09 18.20 -5.02
C ASP A 69 13.14 18.93 -5.88
N ARG A 70 12.73 19.37 -7.07
CA ARG A 70 13.55 20.11 -8.04
C ARG A 70 14.06 21.45 -7.55
N GLN A 71 13.40 22.03 -6.56
CA GLN A 71 13.78 23.30 -5.95
C GLN A 71 14.71 23.09 -4.75
N GLY A 72 15.02 21.83 -4.42
CA GLY A 72 15.82 21.46 -3.27
C GLY A 72 15.05 21.50 -1.96
N ALA A 73 13.72 21.66 -2.00
CA ALA A 73 12.90 21.60 -0.80
C ALA A 73 12.75 20.14 -0.36
N SER A 74 12.93 19.93 0.94
CA SER A 74 12.74 18.62 1.53
C SER A 74 11.25 18.39 1.77
N GLN A 75 10.74 17.28 1.26
CA GLN A 75 9.38 16.85 1.51
C GLN A 75 9.38 15.41 2.06
N ARG A 76 8.26 15.02 2.65
CA ARG A 76 8.05 13.68 3.19
C ARG A 76 6.70 13.15 2.75
N GLY A 77 6.66 11.89 2.35
CA GLY A 77 5.46 11.21 1.89
C GLY A 77 5.10 10.04 2.79
N TYR A 78 3.82 9.85 3.08
CA TYR A 78 3.28 8.65 3.69
C TYR A 78 2.21 8.04 2.78
N CYS A 79 2.25 6.72 2.62
CA CYS A 79 1.20 5.97 1.94
C CYS A 79 0.68 4.84 2.81
N TYR A 80 -0.64 4.69 2.85
CA TYR A 80 -1.29 3.45 3.24
C TYR A 80 -1.75 2.71 1.98
N VAL A 81 -1.25 1.49 1.77
CA VAL A 81 -1.51 0.69 0.58
C VAL A 81 -2.32 -0.55 0.96
N ARG A 82 -3.50 -0.70 0.35
CA ARG A 82 -4.39 -1.85 0.51
C ARG A 82 -4.56 -2.54 -0.84
N ARG A 83 -4.25 -3.85 -0.89
CA ARG A 83 -4.40 -4.67 -2.12
C ARG A 83 -3.74 -4.04 -3.36
N GLY A 84 -2.55 -3.43 -3.18
CA GLY A 84 -1.78 -2.81 -4.26
C GLY A 84 -2.25 -1.42 -4.69
N LYS A 85 -3.25 -0.82 -4.03
CA LYS A 85 -3.72 0.55 -4.28
C LYS A 85 -3.41 1.45 -3.10
N VAL A 86 -3.10 2.73 -3.38
CA VAL A 86 -2.89 3.75 -2.34
C VAL A 86 -4.26 4.23 -1.87
N ASP A 87 -4.62 3.87 -0.64
CA ASP A 87 -5.89 4.25 0.00
C ASP A 87 -5.76 5.58 0.77
N GLN A 88 -4.54 5.95 1.15
CA GLN A 88 -4.23 7.23 1.79
C GLN A 88 -2.86 7.71 1.31
N LEU A 89 -2.79 8.98 0.94
CA LEU A 89 -1.57 9.69 0.59
C LEU A 89 -1.48 10.96 1.45
N VAL A 90 -0.31 11.18 2.07
CA VAL A 90 0.01 12.42 2.78
C VAL A 90 1.36 12.88 2.28
N VAL A 91 1.45 14.12 1.80
CA VAL A 91 2.69 14.77 1.40
C VAL A 91 2.82 16.07 2.18
N GLU A 92 3.96 16.25 2.84
CA GLU A 92 4.22 17.38 3.73
C GLU A 92 5.66 17.88 3.55
N GLU A 93 5.93 19.11 3.98
CA GLU A 93 7.30 19.60 4.10
C GLU A 93 8.09 18.86 5.18
N GLY A 94 9.40 18.72 4.97
CA GLY A 94 10.33 18.16 5.95
C GLY A 94 10.87 16.78 5.58
N ARG A 95 11.22 15.98 6.61
CA ARG A 95 11.75 14.62 6.49
C ARG A 95 11.17 13.74 7.59
N TRP A 96 10.98 12.46 7.29
CA TRP A 96 10.81 11.44 8.30
C TRP A 96 12.12 11.17 9.03
N SER A 97 12.02 11.15 10.34
CA SER A 97 13.06 10.86 11.33
C SER A 97 12.53 9.83 12.33
N GLY A 98 13.43 9.24 13.13
CA GLY A 98 13.03 8.28 14.16
C GLY A 98 12.18 8.86 15.30
N ARG A 99 11.99 10.18 15.37
CA ARG A 99 11.18 10.88 16.38
C ARG A 99 9.79 11.25 15.88
N ASP A 100 9.53 11.11 14.59
CA ASP A 100 8.22 11.41 14.01
C ASP A 100 7.16 10.41 14.48
N PRO A 101 5.88 10.83 14.51
CA PRO A 101 4.79 9.93 14.86
C PRO A 101 4.80 8.70 13.94
N GLU A 102 4.44 7.54 14.51
CA GLU A 102 4.41 6.30 13.72
C GLU A 102 3.49 6.42 12.51
N ARG A 103 2.42 7.21 12.59
CA ARG A 103 1.48 7.46 11.50
C ARG A 103 1.13 8.96 11.48
N PRO A 104 1.20 9.64 10.33
CA PRO A 104 0.62 10.99 10.25
C PRO A 104 -0.90 10.91 10.51
N PRO A 105 -1.51 11.99 11.03
CA PRO A 105 -2.96 12.04 11.17
C PRO A 105 -3.59 11.72 9.81
N SER A 106 -4.58 10.83 9.80
CA SER A 106 -5.31 10.51 8.59
C SER A 106 -6.06 11.75 8.13
N VAL A 107 -5.65 12.30 6.99
CA VAL A 107 -6.48 13.23 6.23
C VAL A 107 -7.59 12.36 5.66
N ASP A 108 -8.83 12.55 6.13
CA ASP A 108 -9.99 11.99 5.44
C ASP A 108 -9.97 12.55 4.02
N LEU A 109 -9.63 11.67 3.06
CA LEU A 109 -9.86 11.94 1.66
C LEU A 109 -11.35 11.63 1.46
N GLY A 110 -12.18 12.65 1.68
CA GLY A 110 -13.65 12.57 1.77
C GLY A 110 -14.36 11.80 0.67
#